data_AF-A0A352BTG9-F1
#
_entry.id   AF-A0A352BTG9-F1
#
_cell.length_a   1.000
_cell.length_b   1.000
_cell.length_c   1.000
_cell.angle_alpha   90.00
_cell.angle_beta   90.00
_cell.angle_gamma   90.00
#
_symmetry.space_group_name_H-M   'P 1'
#
loop_
_entity.id
_entity.type
_entity.pdbx_description
1 polymer ?
#
loop_
_entity_poly.entity_id
_entity_poly.type
_entity_poly.pdbx_seq_one_letter_code
_entity_poly.pdbx_strand_id
1 'polypeptide(L)'
;MKFVRYFFGLLPWLIFLGCQSAPNITWDWQKTRAHELDLCHGRLCPDLIVHYPHFQTPDSILAVKLNRLADSLIIQTLYLGSDSPNFDLSIEQSMSQYLWVGLDYKPDLESAESYSGLIQLDAAWENDSLLILELNSRLLLPDGAKIIQSKRRINLSEKN
;
A
#
# COMPACT_ATOMS: atom_id res chain seq x y z
N MET A 1 -8.53 49.15 54.39
CA MET A 1 -8.65 49.45 52.94
C MET A 1 -7.26 49.43 52.35
N LYS A 2 -6.82 48.59 51.40
CA LYS A 2 -7.46 47.88 50.30
C LYS A 2 -6.69 46.57 50.08
N PHE A 3 -7.34 45.44 50.31
CA PHE A 3 -7.03 44.19 49.62
C PHE A 3 -7.69 44.25 48.24
N VAL A 4 -7.25 43.38 47.33
CA VAL A 4 -7.80 43.15 45.99
C VAL A 4 -7.26 44.11 44.91
N ARG A 5 -6.53 43.52 43.96
CA ARG A 5 -6.65 43.67 42.49
C ARG A 5 -5.31 43.58 41.79
N TYR A 6 -4.67 42.41 41.76
CA TYR A 6 -3.68 42.07 40.73
C TYR A 6 -3.61 40.55 40.57
N PHE A 7 -4.67 39.94 40.04
CA PHE A 7 -4.68 38.52 39.69
C PHE A 7 -5.46 38.23 38.40
N PHE A 8 -5.52 39.19 37.48
CA PHE A 8 -6.22 39.06 36.20
C PHE A 8 -5.40 39.70 35.08
N GLY A 9 -4.26 39.10 34.73
CA GLY A 9 -3.38 39.68 33.71
C GLY A 9 -2.54 38.71 32.87
N LEU A 10 -2.65 37.39 33.06
CA LEU A 10 -1.82 36.41 32.35
C LEU A 10 -2.62 35.14 31.97
N LEU A 11 -3.86 35.30 31.48
CA LEU A 11 -4.67 34.15 31.05
C LEU A 11 -5.35 34.23 29.66
N PRO A 12 -4.95 35.09 28.69
CA PRO A 12 -5.39 34.90 27.30
C PRO A 12 -4.31 34.29 26.39
N TRP A 13 -3.09 34.02 26.86
CA TRP A 13 -2.00 33.51 26.02
C TRP A 13 -1.92 31.98 25.89
N LEU A 14 -2.85 31.23 26.49
CA LEU A 14 -2.88 29.77 26.41
C LEU A 14 -3.87 29.21 25.37
N ILE A 15 -4.58 30.06 24.62
CA ILE A 15 -5.64 29.61 23.70
C ILE A 15 -5.11 29.33 22.27
N PHE A 16 -3.82 29.53 22.00
CA PHE A 16 -3.24 29.32 20.65
C PHE A 16 -2.43 28.03 20.47
N LEU A 17 -2.36 27.13 21.47
CA LEU A 17 -1.62 25.86 21.36
C LEU A 17 -2.47 24.68 20.80
N GLY A 18 -3.68 24.94 20.29
CA GLY A 18 -4.65 23.90 19.97
C GLY A 18 -4.98 23.67 18.49
N CYS A 19 -4.30 24.30 17.53
CA CYS A 19 -4.46 23.92 16.12
C CYS A 19 -3.52 22.76 15.80
N GLN A 20 -3.92 21.54 16.17
CA GLN A 20 -3.42 20.36 15.47
C GLN A 20 -4.00 20.41 14.05
N SER A 21 -3.24 21.00 13.13
CA SER A 21 -3.54 20.97 11.71
C SER A 21 -3.78 19.52 11.30
N ALA A 22 -4.91 19.23 10.65
CA ALA A 22 -5.21 17.91 10.13
C ALA A 22 -4.01 17.37 9.33
N PRO A 23 -3.66 16.07 9.45
CA PRO A 23 -2.50 15.52 8.78
C PRO A 23 -2.66 15.69 7.25
N ASN A 24 -1.78 16.50 6.65
CA ASN A 24 -1.76 16.69 5.21
C ASN A 24 -1.05 15.51 4.54
N ILE A 25 -1.84 14.51 4.13
CA ILE A 25 -1.36 13.31 3.46
C ILE A 25 -1.77 13.37 1.98
N THR A 26 -0.76 13.39 1.10
CA THR A 26 -0.92 13.25 -0.35
C THR A 26 -0.37 11.90 -0.79
N TRP A 27 -0.66 11.48 -2.01
CA TRP A 27 -0.04 10.28 -2.58
C TRP A 27 0.18 10.43 -4.08
N ASP A 28 1.25 9.80 -4.55
CA ASP A 28 1.55 9.62 -5.96
C ASP A 28 1.33 8.16 -6.34
N TRP A 29 0.77 7.94 -7.52
CA TRP A 29 0.53 6.59 -8.03
C TRP A 29 1.82 5.97 -8.55
N GLN A 30 2.16 4.81 -8.00
CA GLN A 30 3.22 3.95 -8.49
C GLN A 30 2.63 2.81 -9.31
N LYS A 31 3.40 2.39 -10.32
CA LYS A 31 3.07 1.28 -11.19
C LYS A 31 4.33 0.45 -11.42
N THR A 32 4.23 -0.83 -11.12
CA THR A 32 5.28 -1.81 -11.38
C THR A 32 4.73 -2.87 -12.31
N ARG A 33 5.43 -3.15 -13.40
CA ARG A 33 5.06 -4.22 -14.35
C ARG A 33 6.08 -5.35 -14.30
N ALA A 34 5.61 -6.58 -14.48
CA ALA A 34 6.52 -7.73 -14.58
C ALA A 34 7.57 -7.57 -15.70
N HIS A 35 7.20 -6.91 -16.80
CA HIS A 35 8.11 -6.65 -17.92
C HIS A 35 9.31 -5.77 -17.56
N GLU A 36 9.23 -5.01 -16.47
CA GLU A 36 10.31 -4.14 -15.99
C GLU A 36 11.28 -4.89 -15.05
N LEU A 37 10.98 -6.15 -14.71
CA LEU A 37 11.78 -6.96 -13.79
C LEU A 37 12.92 -7.68 -14.53
N ASP A 38 14.06 -7.83 -13.85
CA ASP A 38 15.24 -8.55 -14.38
C ASP A 38 14.93 -9.99 -14.82
N LEU A 39 13.98 -10.65 -14.13
CA LEU A 39 13.49 -12.00 -14.48
C LEU A 39 13.01 -12.06 -15.93
N CYS A 40 12.46 -10.98 -16.44
CA CYS A 40 11.84 -10.90 -17.77
C CYS A 40 12.79 -10.36 -18.85
N HIS A 41 14.04 -10.03 -18.52
CA HIS A 41 15.01 -9.57 -19.50
C HIS A 41 15.34 -10.69 -20.51
N GLY A 42 15.14 -10.41 -21.81
CA GLY A 42 15.49 -11.32 -22.91
C GLY A 42 14.54 -12.52 -23.08
N ARG A 43 13.35 -12.52 -22.47
CA ARG A 43 12.34 -13.59 -22.59
C ARG A 43 10.92 -13.03 -22.63
N LEU A 44 9.95 -13.87 -23.03
CA LEU A 44 8.53 -13.53 -22.92
C LEU A 44 8.14 -13.38 -21.45
N CYS A 45 7.41 -12.33 -21.13
CA CYS A 45 7.03 -12.00 -19.75
C CYS A 45 5.51 -11.97 -19.60
N PRO A 46 4.97 -12.45 -18.48
CA PRO A 46 3.57 -12.26 -18.17
C PRO A 46 3.13 -10.82 -18.03
N ASP A 47 1.84 -10.58 -18.29
CA ASP A 47 1.18 -9.31 -18.01
C ASP A 47 0.70 -9.24 -16.55
N LEU A 48 1.64 -9.16 -15.61
CA LEU A 48 1.37 -8.86 -14.21
C LEU A 48 1.67 -7.38 -13.93
N ILE A 49 0.67 -6.70 -13.37
CA ILE A 49 0.68 -5.28 -13.10
C ILE A 49 0.30 -5.03 -11.63
N VAL A 50 1.10 -4.22 -10.94
CA VAL A 50 0.82 -3.74 -9.58
C VAL A 50 0.72 -2.22 -9.58
N HIS A 51 -0.43 -1.69 -9.17
CA HIS A 51 -0.72 -0.26 -9.04
C HIS A 51 -1.00 0.08 -7.57
N TYR A 52 -0.35 1.11 -7.03
CA TYR A 52 -0.47 1.42 -5.61
C TYR A 52 -0.09 2.88 -5.29
N PRO A 53 -0.63 3.47 -4.21
CA PRO A 53 -0.25 4.78 -3.73
C PRO A 53 1.11 4.73 -3.02
N HIS A 54 1.94 5.75 -3.26
CA HIS A 54 3.05 6.10 -2.40
C HIS A 54 2.69 7.35 -1.59
N PHE A 55 2.54 7.18 -0.28
CA PHE A 55 2.07 8.23 0.62
C PHE A 55 3.19 9.22 0.98
N GLN A 56 2.86 10.50 0.91
CA GLN A 56 3.71 11.64 1.26
C GLN A 56 3.02 12.46 2.35
N THR A 57 3.74 12.74 3.42
CA THR A 57 3.27 13.59 4.53
C THR A 57 4.46 14.22 5.23
N PRO A 58 4.31 15.42 5.82
CA PRO A 58 5.34 16.03 6.66
C PRO A 58 5.77 15.16 7.86
N ASP A 59 4.89 14.29 8.36
CA ASP A 59 5.21 13.32 9.40
C ASP A 59 5.89 12.08 8.80
N SER A 60 7.22 12.02 8.89
CA SER A 60 8.02 10.90 8.34
C SER A 60 7.69 9.54 8.95
N ILE A 61 7.25 9.49 10.21
CA ILE A 61 6.89 8.23 10.88
C ILE A 61 5.56 7.73 10.31
N LEU A 62 4.60 8.63 10.13
CA LEU A 62 3.31 8.31 9.51
C LEU A 62 3.49 7.88 8.04
N ALA A 63 4.32 8.58 7.27
CA ALA A 63 4.66 8.20 5.90
C ALA A 63 5.21 6.76 5.82
N VAL A 64 6.19 6.43 6.67
CA VAL A 64 6.78 5.08 6.70
C VAL A 64 5.74 4.03 7.07
N LYS A 65 4.87 4.31 8.05
CA LYS A 65 3.80 3.38 8.45
C LYS A 65 2.80 3.12 7.33
N LEU A 66 2.33 4.18 6.66
CA LEU A 66 1.35 4.07 5.58
C LEU A 66 1.93 3.32 4.36
N ASN A 67 3.16 3.65 3.96
CA ASN A 67 3.82 2.96 2.85
C ASN A 67 4.11 1.49 3.20
N ARG A 68 4.61 1.19 4.40
CA ARG A 68 4.82 -0.20 4.84
C ARG A 68 3.51 -0.99 4.87
N LEU A 69 2.40 -0.35 5.26
CA LEU A 69 1.08 -0.99 5.24
C LEU A 69 0.65 -1.28 3.79
N ALA A 70 0.79 -0.32 2.88
CA ALA A 70 0.48 -0.50 1.47
C ALA A 70 1.28 -1.66 0.86
N ASP A 71 2.60 -1.65 1.05
CA ASP A 71 3.51 -2.71 0.61
C ASP A 71 3.09 -4.07 1.18
N SER A 72 2.78 -4.14 2.48
CA SER A 72 2.38 -5.38 3.14
C SER A 72 1.08 -5.97 2.56
N LEU A 73 0.12 -5.12 2.19
CA LEU A 73 -1.14 -5.57 1.57
C LEU A 73 -0.90 -6.17 0.18
N ILE A 74 -0.01 -5.55 -0.60
CA ILE A 74 0.37 -6.01 -1.93
C ILE A 74 1.16 -7.31 -1.82
N ILE A 75 2.17 -7.36 -0.97
CA ILE A 75 3.00 -8.55 -0.72
C ILE A 75 2.12 -9.71 -0.25
N GLN A 76 1.24 -9.51 0.73
CA GLN A 76 0.32 -10.55 1.18
C GLN A 76 -0.54 -11.12 0.03
N THR A 77 -0.93 -10.27 -0.91
CA THR A 77 -1.70 -10.67 -2.10
C THR A 77 -0.87 -11.47 -3.09
N LEU A 78 0.37 -11.05 -3.35
CA LEU A 78 1.34 -11.78 -4.19
C LEU A 78 1.68 -13.16 -3.61
N TYR A 79 1.65 -13.30 -2.30
CA TYR A 79 1.84 -14.58 -1.61
C TYR A 79 0.59 -15.46 -1.56
N LEU A 80 -0.51 -15.04 -2.20
CA LEU A 80 -1.75 -15.84 -2.37
C LEU A 80 -2.36 -16.33 -1.05
N GLY A 81 -2.15 -15.61 0.05
CA GLY A 81 -2.62 -16.02 1.37
C GLY A 81 -1.76 -17.08 2.06
N SER A 82 -0.49 -17.25 1.65
CA SER A 82 0.51 -18.00 2.41
C SER A 82 0.59 -17.50 3.86
N ASP A 83 0.83 -18.41 4.81
CA ASP A 83 1.01 -18.10 6.23
C ASP A 83 2.38 -17.46 6.54
N SER A 84 3.32 -17.52 5.59
CA SER A 84 4.69 -17.02 5.75
C SER A 84 5.13 -16.04 4.65
N PRO A 85 4.42 -14.92 4.43
CA PRO A 85 4.88 -13.87 3.52
C PRO A 85 6.14 -13.19 4.06
N ASN A 86 7.12 -12.94 3.18
CA ASN A 86 8.32 -12.21 3.54
C ASN A 86 8.11 -10.71 3.30
N PHE A 87 7.78 -9.97 4.36
CA PHE A 87 7.54 -8.52 4.31
C PHE A 87 8.81 -7.67 4.25
N ASP A 88 10.00 -8.27 4.31
CA ASP A 88 11.26 -7.55 4.17
C ASP A 88 11.67 -7.37 2.70
N LEU A 89 10.94 -8.00 1.77
CA LEU A 89 11.14 -7.86 0.34
C LEU A 89 10.49 -6.60 -0.22
N SER A 90 11.07 -6.04 -1.27
CA SER A 90 10.38 -5.04 -2.08
C SER A 90 9.22 -5.65 -2.86
N ILE A 91 8.34 -4.80 -3.41
CA ILE A 91 7.25 -5.24 -4.28
C ILE A 91 7.81 -5.94 -5.52
N GLU A 92 8.88 -5.42 -6.13
CA GLU A 92 9.55 -6.02 -7.29
C GLU A 92 10.11 -7.42 -6.98
N GLN A 93 10.73 -7.57 -5.81
CA GLN A 93 11.25 -8.85 -5.34
C GLN A 93 10.13 -9.85 -5.06
N SER A 94 9.04 -9.40 -4.44
CA SER A 94 7.86 -10.22 -4.17
C SER A 94 7.16 -10.63 -5.47
N MET A 95 7.05 -9.72 -6.45
CA MET A 95 6.56 -10.04 -7.79
C MET A 95 7.46 -11.08 -8.46
N SER A 96 8.79 -10.93 -8.36
CA SER A 96 9.73 -11.91 -8.90
C SER A 96 9.53 -13.29 -8.29
N GLN A 97 9.29 -13.38 -6.98
CA GLN A 97 8.97 -14.67 -6.33
C GLN A 97 7.67 -15.28 -6.83
N TYR A 98 6.61 -14.48 -6.96
CA TYR A 98 5.34 -14.95 -7.53
C TYR A 98 5.53 -15.53 -8.94
N LEU A 99 6.33 -14.86 -9.78
CA LEU A 99 6.62 -15.30 -11.14
C LEU A 99 7.53 -16.54 -11.18
N TRP A 100 8.51 -16.66 -10.27
CA TRP A 100 9.35 -17.85 -10.14
C TRP A 100 8.54 -19.11 -9.83
N VAL A 101 7.57 -19.01 -8.91
CA VAL A 101 6.64 -20.12 -8.66
C VAL A 101 5.96 -20.54 -9.96
N GLY A 102 5.55 -19.59 -10.79
CA GLY A 102 4.99 -19.89 -12.10
C GLY A 102 5.95 -20.62 -13.05
N LEU A 103 7.20 -20.16 -13.14
CA LEU A 103 8.21 -20.77 -13.99
C LEU A 103 8.51 -22.22 -13.61
N ASP A 104 8.50 -22.55 -12.32
CA ASP A 104 8.70 -23.92 -11.84
C ASP A 104 7.58 -24.88 -12.30
N TYR A 105 6.34 -24.38 -12.43
CA TYR A 105 5.20 -25.19 -12.89
C TYR A 105 5.08 -25.28 -14.42
N LYS A 106 5.48 -24.24 -15.16
CA LYS A 106 5.48 -24.22 -16.63
C LYS A 106 6.74 -23.48 -17.13
N PRO A 107 7.84 -24.21 -17.40
CA PRO A 107 9.12 -23.60 -17.77
C PRO A 107 9.10 -22.97 -19.17
N ASP A 108 8.28 -23.51 -20.07
CA ASP A 108 8.07 -22.96 -21.40
C ASP A 108 7.06 -21.81 -21.31
N LEU A 109 7.58 -20.58 -21.23
CA LEU A 109 6.84 -19.30 -21.26
C LEU A 109 6.02 -19.06 -22.56
N GLU A 110 5.81 -20.09 -23.38
CA GLU A 110 4.98 -20.02 -24.59
C GLU A 110 3.55 -19.53 -24.29
N SER A 111 3.08 -19.69 -23.05
CA SER A 111 1.85 -19.04 -22.58
C SER A 111 2.15 -17.81 -21.73
N ALA A 112 2.70 -16.74 -22.29
CA ALA A 112 2.76 -15.43 -21.62
C ALA A 112 1.38 -14.99 -21.06
N GLU A 113 0.29 -15.55 -21.61
CA GLU A 113 -1.08 -15.38 -21.14
C GLU A 113 -1.45 -16.15 -19.86
N SER A 114 -0.70 -17.20 -19.46
CA SER A 114 -1.06 -18.04 -18.30
C SER A 114 -0.74 -17.42 -16.94
N TYR A 115 0.01 -16.33 -16.91
CA TYR A 115 0.45 -15.65 -15.68
C TYR A 115 0.08 -14.17 -15.67
N SER A 116 -1.11 -13.83 -16.13
CA SER A 116 -1.58 -12.45 -16.07
C SER A 116 -2.13 -12.08 -14.70
N GLY A 117 -2.03 -10.82 -14.34
CA GLY A 117 -2.62 -10.34 -13.10
C GLY A 117 -2.66 -8.84 -12.96
N LEU A 118 -3.61 -8.37 -12.18
CA LEU A 118 -3.71 -6.98 -11.76
C LEU A 118 -3.88 -6.97 -10.25
N ILE A 119 -3.00 -6.25 -9.55
CA ILE A 119 -3.19 -5.86 -8.16
C ILE A 119 -3.27 -4.35 -8.15
N GLN A 120 -4.38 -3.82 -7.68
CA GLN A 120 -4.62 -2.39 -7.58
C GLN A 120 -5.00 -2.07 -6.14
N LEU A 121 -4.18 -1.29 -5.46
CA LEU A 121 -4.50 -0.73 -4.16
C LEU A 121 -4.86 0.74 -4.38
N ASP A 122 -6.11 1.10 -4.15
CA ASP A 122 -6.57 2.48 -4.28
C ASP A 122 -6.65 3.17 -2.91
N ALA A 123 -6.25 4.44 -2.84
CA ALA A 123 -6.45 5.27 -1.66
C ALA A 123 -7.55 6.31 -1.90
N ALA A 124 -8.45 6.46 -0.94
CA ALA A 124 -9.48 7.48 -0.93
C ALA A 124 -9.68 8.04 0.49
N TRP A 125 -9.81 9.36 0.60
CA TRP A 125 -10.19 10.01 1.86
C TRP A 125 -11.71 10.10 1.95
N GLU A 126 -12.27 9.69 3.10
CA GLU A 126 -13.69 9.90 3.40
C GLU A 126 -13.92 11.17 4.24
N ASN A 127 -12.97 11.53 5.11
CA ASN A 127 -12.98 12.78 5.90
C ASN A 127 -11.57 13.10 6.45
N ASP A 128 -11.41 14.15 7.26
CA ASP A 128 -10.12 14.61 7.82
C ASP A 128 -9.36 13.57 8.68
N SER A 129 -9.99 12.45 9.04
CA SER A 129 -9.47 11.45 9.98
C SER A 129 -9.55 9.99 9.48
N LEU A 130 -10.19 9.75 8.33
CA LEU A 130 -10.46 8.41 7.82
C LEU A 130 -9.91 8.19 6.41
N LEU A 131 -8.81 7.43 6.34
CA LEU A 131 -8.23 6.93 5.09
C LEU A 131 -8.81 5.55 4.76
N ILE A 132 -9.36 5.42 3.56
CA ILE A 132 -9.82 4.13 3.02
C ILE A 132 -8.78 3.64 2.02
N LEU A 133 -8.40 2.37 2.15
CA LEU A 133 -7.67 1.64 1.14
C LEU A 133 -8.57 0.56 0.53
N GLU A 134 -8.72 0.56 -0.79
CA GLU A 134 -9.42 -0.48 -1.55
C GLU A 134 -8.43 -1.31 -2.35
N LEU A 135 -8.19 -2.54 -1.92
CA LEU A 135 -7.40 -3.51 -2.65
C LEU A 135 -8.32 -4.32 -3.57
N ASN A 136 -8.07 -4.23 -4.87
CA ASN A 136 -8.70 -5.03 -5.92
C ASN A 136 -7.61 -5.89 -6.58
N SER A 137 -7.78 -7.20 -6.56
CA SER A 137 -6.83 -8.11 -7.20
C SER A 137 -7.51 -9.12 -8.11
N ARG A 138 -6.81 -9.46 -9.20
CA ARG A 138 -7.13 -10.55 -10.11
C ARG A 138 -5.82 -11.21 -10.50
N LEU A 139 -5.57 -12.41 -10.02
CA LEU A 139 -4.36 -13.18 -10.31
C LEU A 139 -4.73 -14.48 -11.00
N LEU A 140 -4.12 -14.76 -12.15
CA LEU A 140 -4.23 -16.05 -12.83
C LEU A 140 -3.14 -16.99 -12.33
N LEU A 141 -3.54 -18.18 -11.89
CA LEU A 141 -2.62 -19.19 -11.39
C LEU A 141 -1.89 -19.96 -12.50
N PRO A 142 -0.73 -20.58 -12.18
CA PRO A 142 0.07 -21.42 -13.08
C PRO A 142 -0.64 -22.39 -14.01
N ASP A 143 -1.67 -23.05 -13.48
CA ASP A 143 -2.43 -24.06 -14.21
C ASP A 143 -3.33 -23.44 -15.30
N GLY A 144 -3.54 -22.12 -15.28
CA GLY A 144 -4.46 -21.38 -16.14
C GLY A 144 -5.93 -21.68 -15.86
N ALA A 145 -6.23 -22.53 -14.87
CA ALA A 145 -7.57 -23.02 -14.57
C ALA A 145 -8.25 -22.17 -13.50
N LYS A 146 -7.48 -21.46 -12.66
CA LYS A 146 -8.00 -20.73 -11.51
C LYS A 146 -7.59 -19.26 -11.53
N ILE A 147 -8.61 -18.40 -11.50
CA ILE A 147 -8.46 -16.97 -11.26
C ILE A 147 -8.78 -16.72 -9.79
N ILE A 148 -7.84 -16.10 -9.08
CA ILE A 148 -8.07 -15.59 -7.72
C ILE A 148 -8.46 -14.13 -7.85
N GLN A 149 -9.68 -13.82 -7.42
CA GLN A 149 -10.15 -12.43 -7.32
C GLN A 149 -10.40 -12.10 -5.86
N SER A 150 -9.92 -10.94 -5.43
CA SER A 150 -10.22 -10.44 -4.09
C SER A 150 -10.48 -8.95 -4.13
N LYS A 151 -11.46 -8.52 -3.33
CA LYS A 151 -11.69 -7.13 -3.00
C LYS A 151 -11.63 -6.98 -1.49
N ARG A 152 -10.76 -6.11 -0.98
CA ARG A 152 -10.62 -5.84 0.45
C ARG A 152 -10.63 -4.33 0.68
N ARG A 153 -11.48 -3.88 1.59
CA ARG A 153 -11.52 -2.49 2.06
C ARG A 153 -10.92 -2.41 3.45
N ILE A 154 -10.01 -1.47 3.66
CA ILE A 154 -9.35 -1.23 4.94
C ILE A 154 -9.58 0.22 5.33
N ASN A 155 -10.06 0.43 6.55
CA ASN A 155 -10.35 1.73 7.10
C ASN A 155 -9.30 2.06 8.16
N LEU A 156 -8.60 3.17 7.99
CA LEU A 156 -7.59 3.66 8.92
C LEU A 156 -8.13 4.94 9.54
N SER A 157 -8.48 4.88 10.82
CA SER A 157 -8.86 6.05 11.61
C SER A 157 -7.73 6.43 12.55
N GLU A 158 -7.52 7.73 12.73
CA GLU A 158 -6.69 8.23 13.83
C GLU A 158 -7.40 7.87 15.16
N LYS A 159 -6.78 7.01 15.97
CA LYS A 159 -7.26 6.78 17.33
C LYS A 159 -6.69 7.90 18.20
N ASN A 160 -7.54 8.82 18.62
CA ASN A 160 -7.27 9.80 19.68
C ASN A 160 -6.77 9.12 20.97
#